data_AF-A0A1G0XWV1-F1
#
_entry.id   AF-A0A1G0XWV1-F1
#
_cell.length_a   1.000
_cell.length_b   1.000
_cell.length_c   1.000
_cell.angle_alpha   90.00
_cell.angle_beta   90.00
_cell.angle_gamma   90.00
#
_symmetry.space_group_name_H-M   'P 1'
#
loop_
_entity.id
_entity.type
_entity.pdbx_description
1 polymer ?
#
loop_
_entity_poly.entity_id
_entity_poly.type
_entity_poly.pdbx_seq_one_letter_code
_entity_poly.pdbx_strand_id
1 'polypeptide(L)'
;MADDIKKWDEFKWESIFREEDQCINTYMQELPRYIDLPDEEEILFNRVRKMQKNLPEANLLYDRLYECQFGDPDEDSYLPEDWKSLQGAEIYRRILEFAYAWTKTYVASFDPETMNLGVRGACLYAILVSRIIGVMEMPSDMPHLVVASCKRMNATINDIIGLANEVTRLQPDLAAKMNEQSCKLLLAREKILRLMEENRKKIV
;
A
#
# COMPACT_ATOMS: atom_id res chain seq x y z
N MET A 1 -2.30 26.59 -4.53
CA MET A 1 -2.45 25.14 -4.81
C MET A 1 -1.54 24.29 -3.92
N ALA A 2 -0.23 24.47 -3.88
CA ALA A 2 0.66 23.70 -2.98
C ALA A 2 0.32 23.82 -1.47
N ASP A 3 0.00 25.03 -1.00
CA ASP A 3 -0.41 25.28 0.39
C ASP A 3 -1.81 24.77 0.73
N ASP A 4 -2.58 24.35 -0.27
CA ASP A 4 -3.95 23.84 -0.08
C ASP A 4 -3.94 22.34 0.23
N ILE A 5 -3.05 21.59 -0.45
CA ILE A 5 -2.87 20.14 -0.25
C ILE A 5 -2.42 19.83 1.18
N LYS A 6 -1.56 20.67 1.78
CA LYS A 6 -1.13 20.52 3.19
C LYS A 6 -2.25 20.73 4.20
N LYS A 7 -3.32 21.43 3.82
CA LYS A 7 -4.50 21.69 4.66
C LYS A 7 -5.55 20.60 4.55
N TRP A 8 -5.36 19.63 3.66
CA TRP A 8 -6.28 18.51 3.54
C TRP A 8 -6.25 17.64 4.78
N ASP A 9 -7.43 17.37 5.30
CA ASP A 9 -7.60 16.49 6.43
C ASP A 9 -7.48 15.00 6.03
N GLU A 10 -7.53 14.13 7.03
CA GLU A 10 -7.45 12.67 6.82
C GLU A 10 -8.60 12.10 5.96
N PHE A 11 -9.74 12.81 5.86
CA PHE A 11 -10.91 12.35 5.11
C PHE A 11 -10.81 12.71 3.63
N LYS A 12 -10.28 13.90 3.31
CA LYS A 12 -10.00 14.30 1.92
C LYS A 12 -8.96 13.38 1.30
N TRP A 13 -7.89 13.05 2.03
CA TRP A 13 -6.89 12.07 1.59
C TRP A 13 -7.49 10.68 1.35
N GLU A 14 -8.32 10.19 2.27
CA GLU A 14 -9.01 8.92 2.07
C GLU A 14 -9.95 8.95 0.85
N SER A 15 -10.61 10.08 0.58
CA SER A 15 -11.43 10.23 -0.63
C SER A 15 -10.60 10.14 -1.90
N ILE A 16 -9.40 10.73 -1.92
CA ILE A 16 -8.49 10.67 -3.06
C ILE A 16 -8.01 9.25 -3.28
N PHE A 17 -7.57 8.58 -2.22
CA PHE A 17 -7.12 7.21 -2.32
C PHE A 17 -8.23 6.27 -2.83
N ARG A 18 -9.51 6.52 -2.48
CA ARG A 18 -10.64 5.76 -3.02
C ARG A 18 -10.85 6.02 -4.50
N GLU A 19 -10.66 7.25 -4.93
CA GLU A 19 -10.73 7.63 -6.34
C GLU A 19 -9.60 6.96 -7.15
N GLU A 20 -8.39 6.87 -6.59
CA GLU A 20 -7.26 6.12 -7.16
C GLU A 20 -7.60 4.63 -7.29
N ASP A 21 -8.09 4.00 -6.21
CA ASP A 21 -8.49 2.59 -6.22
C ASP A 21 -9.55 2.31 -7.30
N GLN A 22 -10.51 3.23 -7.49
CA GLN A 22 -11.54 3.12 -8.53
C GLN A 22 -10.95 3.26 -9.93
N CYS A 23 -9.99 4.16 -10.12
CA CYS A 23 -9.28 4.32 -11.39
C CYS A 23 -8.51 3.04 -11.75
N ILE A 24 -7.72 2.52 -10.81
CA ILE A 24 -6.93 1.27 -10.99
C ILE A 24 -7.86 0.09 -11.28
N ASN A 25 -8.94 -0.07 -10.53
CA ASN A 25 -9.89 -1.16 -10.75
C ASN A 25 -10.55 -1.07 -12.12
N THR A 26 -10.96 0.13 -12.54
CA THR A 26 -11.56 0.35 -13.87
C THR A 26 -10.56 0.05 -14.97
N TYR A 27 -9.31 0.49 -14.81
CA TYR A 27 -8.21 0.17 -15.73
C TYR A 27 -8.04 -1.35 -15.88
N MET A 28 -7.88 -2.07 -14.76
CA MET A 28 -7.66 -3.51 -14.77
C MET A 28 -8.84 -4.31 -15.33
N GLN A 29 -10.08 -3.85 -15.15
CA GLN A 29 -11.27 -4.49 -15.71
C GLN A 29 -11.39 -4.29 -17.22
N GLU A 30 -11.01 -3.12 -17.73
CA GLU A 30 -11.11 -2.80 -19.15
C GLU A 30 -9.89 -3.29 -19.93
N LEU A 31 -8.71 -3.44 -19.30
CA LEU A 31 -7.46 -3.84 -19.94
C LEU A 31 -7.61 -5.04 -20.90
N PRO A 32 -8.25 -6.17 -20.54
CA PRO A 32 -8.39 -7.31 -21.46
C PRO A 32 -9.15 -7.02 -22.75
N ARG A 33 -9.93 -5.92 -22.80
CA ARG A 33 -10.69 -5.51 -24.00
C ARG A 33 -9.88 -4.66 -24.96
N TYR A 34 -8.85 -3.98 -24.46
CA TYR A 34 -8.08 -3.01 -25.25
C TYR A 34 -6.64 -3.44 -25.49
N ILE A 35 -6.12 -4.43 -24.76
CA ILE A 35 -4.70 -4.89 -24.81
C ILE A 35 -4.19 -5.35 -26.18
N ASP A 36 -5.09 -5.59 -27.14
CA ASP A 36 -4.71 -6.02 -28.49
C ASP A 36 -4.95 -4.92 -29.55
N LEU A 37 -5.32 -3.70 -29.12
CA LEU A 37 -5.67 -2.60 -30.03
C LEU A 37 -4.49 -1.64 -30.25
N PRO A 38 -4.30 -1.12 -31.47
CA PRO A 38 -3.41 0.02 -31.64
C PRO A 38 -3.92 1.21 -30.81
N ASP A 39 -3.00 1.91 -30.15
CA ASP A 39 -3.28 3.05 -29.27
C ASP A 39 -4.12 2.72 -28.01
N GLU A 40 -4.07 1.47 -27.54
CA GLU A 40 -4.73 0.98 -26.31
C GLU A 40 -4.53 1.87 -25.09
N GLU A 41 -3.30 2.33 -24.88
CA GLU A 41 -2.92 3.18 -23.76
C GLU A 41 -3.68 4.51 -23.83
N GLU A 42 -3.72 5.16 -24.99
CA GLU A 42 -4.39 6.46 -25.14
C GLU A 42 -5.90 6.34 -24.89
N ILE A 43 -6.52 5.24 -25.35
CA ILE A 43 -7.95 4.97 -25.14
C ILE A 43 -8.25 4.76 -23.65
N LEU A 44 -7.44 3.94 -22.98
CA LEU A 44 -7.58 3.66 -21.54
C LEU A 44 -7.31 4.92 -20.71
N PHE A 45 -6.23 5.65 -21.01
CA PHE A 45 -5.87 6.89 -20.31
C PHE A 45 -6.95 7.96 -20.44
N ASN A 46 -7.49 8.18 -21.63
CA ASN A 46 -8.56 9.15 -21.84
C ASN A 46 -9.84 8.79 -21.07
N ARG A 47 -10.09 7.51 -20.85
CA ARG A 47 -11.25 7.04 -20.08
C ARG A 47 -11.03 7.18 -18.58
N VAL A 48 -9.88 6.74 -18.08
CA VAL A 48 -9.50 6.85 -16.67
C VAL A 48 -9.39 8.31 -16.25
N ARG A 49 -8.78 9.17 -17.07
CA ARG A 49 -8.65 10.62 -16.80
C ARG A 49 -10.00 11.31 -16.63
N LYS A 50 -11.04 10.90 -17.36
CA LYS A 50 -12.39 11.46 -17.21
C LYS A 50 -13.05 11.12 -15.87
N MET A 51 -12.56 10.11 -15.17
CA MET A 51 -13.06 9.71 -13.84
C MET A 51 -12.36 10.45 -12.70
N GLN A 52 -11.21 11.06 -12.98
CA GLN A 52 -10.39 11.79 -12.01
C GLN A 52 -10.98 13.19 -11.77
N LYS A 53 -11.64 13.37 -10.63
CA LYS A 53 -12.22 14.63 -10.16
C LYS A 53 -11.28 15.38 -9.23
N ASN A 54 -10.62 14.69 -8.31
CA ASN A 54 -9.68 15.27 -7.33
C ASN A 54 -8.25 14.76 -7.49
N LEU A 55 -8.05 13.65 -8.23
CA LEU A 55 -6.72 13.11 -8.55
C LEU A 55 -5.73 14.11 -9.15
N PRO A 56 -6.11 15.08 -10.01
CA PRO A 56 -5.13 15.98 -10.63
C PRO A 56 -4.33 16.81 -9.63
N GLU A 57 -4.94 17.21 -8.51
CA GLU A 57 -4.25 17.96 -7.45
C GLU A 57 -3.33 17.07 -6.61
N ALA A 58 -3.68 15.79 -6.43
CA ALA A 58 -2.83 14.79 -5.76
C ALA A 58 -1.67 14.34 -6.66
N ASN A 59 -1.88 14.21 -7.98
CA ASN A 59 -0.83 13.90 -8.95
C ASN A 59 0.27 14.95 -8.93
N LEU A 60 -0.07 16.24 -8.83
CA LEU A 60 0.92 17.31 -8.64
C LEU A 60 1.74 17.19 -7.34
N LEU A 61 1.24 16.47 -6.33
CA LEU A 61 2.03 16.12 -5.15
C LEU A 61 2.92 14.91 -5.43
N TYR A 62 2.38 13.84 -6.03
CA TYR A 62 3.17 12.66 -6.39
C TYR A 62 4.31 12.98 -7.35
N ASP A 63 4.05 13.78 -8.39
CA ASP A 63 5.04 14.26 -9.35
C ASP A 63 6.13 15.06 -8.63
N ARG A 64 5.76 15.92 -7.68
CA ARG A 64 6.74 16.66 -6.87
C ARG A 64 7.50 15.80 -5.88
N LEU A 65 6.87 14.79 -5.27
CA LEU A 65 7.56 13.84 -4.42
C LEU A 65 8.57 13.03 -5.25
N TYR A 66 8.18 12.65 -6.47
CA TYR A 66 9.03 11.97 -7.44
C TYR A 66 10.21 12.85 -7.90
N GLU A 67 9.95 14.09 -8.31
CA GLU A 67 10.98 15.07 -8.73
C GLU A 67 11.94 15.44 -7.59
N CYS A 68 11.46 15.54 -6.34
CA CYS A 68 12.31 15.81 -5.17
C CYS A 68 13.19 14.62 -4.78
N GLN A 69 12.82 13.39 -5.16
CA GLN A 69 13.55 12.17 -4.81
C GLN A 69 14.49 11.71 -5.93
N PHE A 70 14.18 12.03 -7.19
CA PHE A 70 14.90 11.54 -8.37
C PHE A 70 15.33 12.72 -9.24
N GLY A 71 16.41 13.38 -8.82
CA GLY A 71 17.08 14.42 -9.62
C GLY A 71 17.82 13.88 -10.85
N ASP A 72 17.91 12.56 -11.02
CA ASP A 72 18.56 11.91 -12.17
C ASP A 72 17.82 10.60 -12.55
N PRO A 73 17.29 10.47 -13.78
CA PRO A 73 16.57 9.27 -14.24
C PRO A 73 17.46 8.02 -14.42
N ASP A 74 18.79 8.13 -14.28
CA ASP A 74 19.74 7.03 -14.43
C ASP A 74 20.17 6.36 -13.10
N GLU A 75 19.70 6.85 -11.93
CA GLU A 75 19.94 6.20 -10.64
C GLU A 75 18.89 5.10 -10.37
N ASP A 76 19.33 3.84 -10.45
CA ASP A 76 18.56 2.67 -10.00
C ASP A 76 18.12 2.87 -8.54
N SER A 77 16.83 3.16 -8.37
CA SER A 77 16.16 3.49 -7.12
C SER A 77 16.39 2.46 -6.02
N TYR A 78 17.20 2.82 -5.04
CA TYR A 78 17.16 2.26 -3.70
C TYR A 78 16.88 3.41 -2.74
N LEU A 79 15.99 3.18 -1.75
CA LEU A 79 15.74 4.12 -0.64
C LEU A 79 17.05 4.81 -0.19
N PRO A 80 17.01 6.08 0.28
CA PRO A 80 18.21 6.80 0.70
C PRO A 80 19.12 5.95 1.58
N GLU A 81 20.45 6.13 1.54
CA GLU A 81 21.38 5.29 2.33
C GLU A 81 21.01 5.22 3.83
N ASP A 82 20.46 6.33 4.36
CA ASP A 82 19.97 6.47 5.73
C ASP A 82 18.48 6.15 5.92
N TRP A 83 17.85 5.37 5.03
CA TRP A 83 16.41 5.07 5.10
C TRP A 83 15.96 4.47 6.43
N LYS A 84 16.88 3.83 7.16
CA LYS A 84 16.64 3.24 8.48
C LYS A 84 16.28 4.27 9.55
N SER A 85 16.62 5.55 9.36
CA SER A 85 16.22 6.64 10.25
C SER A 85 14.86 7.25 9.91
N LEU A 86 14.26 6.89 8.76
CA LEU A 86 12.96 7.41 8.36
C LEU A 86 11.84 6.86 9.25
N GLN A 87 10.78 7.65 9.39
CA GLN A 87 9.57 7.20 10.08
C GLN A 87 9.02 5.94 9.42
N GLY A 88 8.60 4.94 10.21
CA GLY A 88 8.06 3.70 9.64
C GLY A 88 9.10 2.71 9.09
N ALA A 89 10.39 3.03 9.05
CA ALA A 89 11.44 2.11 8.57
C ALA A 89 11.49 0.77 9.34
N GLU A 90 11.25 0.82 10.66
CA GLU A 90 11.18 -0.40 11.47
C GLU A 90 9.93 -1.25 11.11
N ILE A 91 8.82 -0.59 10.79
CA ILE A 91 7.57 -1.27 10.36
C ILE A 91 7.82 -1.92 8.99
N TYR A 92 8.42 -1.18 8.06
CA TYR A 92 8.80 -1.66 6.73
C TYR A 92 9.60 -2.96 6.80
N ARG A 93 10.70 -2.95 7.57
CA ARG A 93 11.57 -4.13 7.73
C ARG A 93 10.79 -5.35 8.24
N ARG A 94 9.92 -5.16 9.23
CA ARG A 94 9.11 -6.25 9.80
C ARG A 94 8.08 -6.78 8.80
N ILE A 95 7.40 -5.90 8.07
CA ILE A 95 6.43 -6.32 7.06
C ILE A 95 7.11 -7.07 5.92
N LEU A 96 8.30 -6.65 5.48
CA LEU A 96 9.09 -7.42 4.51
C LEU A 96 9.44 -8.82 5.00
N GLU A 97 9.88 -8.96 6.26
CA GLU A 97 10.15 -10.27 6.86
C GLU A 97 8.89 -11.16 6.83
N PHE A 98 7.72 -10.58 7.09
CA PHE A 98 6.45 -11.30 7.09
C PHE A 98 6.00 -11.67 5.68
N ALA A 99 6.15 -10.76 4.72
CA ALA A 99 5.87 -11.00 3.30
C ALA A 99 6.73 -12.13 2.74
N TYR A 100 8.02 -12.16 3.09
CA TYR A 100 8.91 -13.25 2.72
C TYR A 100 8.48 -14.57 3.34
N ALA A 101 8.14 -14.58 4.63
CA ALA A 101 7.68 -15.77 5.32
C ALA A 101 6.33 -16.29 4.76
N TRP A 102 5.41 -15.39 4.38
CA TRP A 102 4.18 -15.73 3.67
C TRP A 102 4.51 -16.40 2.34
N THR A 103 5.30 -15.75 1.49
CA THR A 103 5.65 -16.24 0.15
C THR A 103 6.35 -17.61 0.21
N LYS A 104 7.27 -17.79 1.15
CA LYS A 104 7.94 -19.08 1.38
C LYS A 104 6.94 -20.17 1.79
N THR A 105 6.00 -19.86 2.67
CA THR A 105 4.99 -20.82 3.12
C THR A 105 4.01 -21.16 2.01
N TYR A 106 3.57 -20.14 1.27
CA TYR A 106 2.72 -20.23 0.11
C TYR A 106 3.32 -21.20 -0.93
N VAL A 107 4.52 -20.89 -1.44
CA VAL A 107 5.15 -21.68 -2.51
C VAL A 107 5.44 -23.12 -2.08
N ALA A 108 5.78 -23.34 -0.81
CA ALA A 108 6.22 -24.65 -0.33
C ALA A 108 5.11 -25.54 0.22
N SER A 109 3.94 -25.02 0.57
CA SER A 109 2.96 -25.78 1.36
C SER A 109 1.50 -25.57 0.99
N PHE A 110 1.15 -24.58 0.17
CA PHE A 110 -0.25 -24.37 -0.22
C PHE A 110 -0.64 -25.39 -1.30
N ASP A 111 -1.82 -25.97 -1.15
CA ASP A 111 -2.41 -26.88 -2.12
C ASP A 111 -3.16 -26.12 -3.24
N PRO A 112 -3.70 -26.81 -4.27
CA PRO A 112 -4.44 -26.15 -5.33
C PRO A 112 -5.69 -25.37 -4.89
N GLU A 113 -6.33 -25.76 -3.79
CA GLU A 113 -7.54 -25.09 -3.28
C GLU A 113 -7.19 -23.76 -2.59
N THR A 114 -6.04 -23.70 -1.93
CA THR A 114 -5.54 -22.52 -1.22
C THR A 114 -4.58 -21.66 -2.05
N MET A 115 -4.10 -22.14 -3.19
CA MET A 115 -3.13 -21.47 -4.08
C MET A 115 -3.51 -20.01 -4.38
N ASN A 116 -4.76 -19.76 -4.75
CA ASN A 116 -5.26 -18.40 -5.06
C ASN A 116 -5.23 -17.48 -3.84
N LEU A 117 -5.46 -18.03 -2.64
CA LEU A 117 -5.31 -17.27 -1.39
C LEU A 117 -3.85 -16.91 -1.15
N GLY A 118 -2.92 -17.83 -1.44
CA GLY A 118 -1.48 -17.60 -1.38
C GLY A 118 -1.04 -16.41 -2.23
N VAL A 119 -1.46 -16.36 -3.50
CA VAL A 119 -1.19 -15.23 -4.41
C VAL A 119 -1.84 -13.95 -3.90
N ARG A 120 -3.11 -14.01 -3.47
CA ARG A 120 -3.82 -12.86 -2.92
C ARG A 120 -3.09 -12.27 -1.70
N GLY A 121 -2.57 -13.12 -0.82
CA GLY A 121 -1.78 -12.68 0.32
C GLY A 121 -0.48 -11.99 -0.09
N ALA A 122 0.24 -12.52 -1.08
CA ALA A 122 1.44 -11.87 -1.61
C ALA A 122 1.12 -10.46 -2.16
N CYS A 123 0.03 -10.30 -2.89
CA CYS A 123 -0.44 -8.99 -3.37
C CYS A 123 -0.80 -8.04 -2.20
N LEU A 124 -1.49 -8.52 -1.17
CA LEU A 124 -1.83 -7.70 0.00
C LEU A 124 -0.58 -7.25 0.77
N TYR A 125 0.43 -8.11 0.90
CA TYR A 125 1.72 -7.72 1.47
C TYR A 125 2.42 -6.68 0.61
N ALA A 126 2.41 -6.82 -0.71
CA ALA A 126 2.99 -5.81 -1.62
C ALA A 126 2.32 -4.45 -1.47
N ILE A 127 0.97 -4.42 -1.38
CA ILE A 127 0.20 -3.20 -1.10
C ILE A 127 0.60 -2.59 0.25
N LEU A 128 0.74 -3.42 1.29
CA LEU A 128 1.14 -2.94 2.62
C LEU A 128 2.55 -2.35 2.61
N VAL A 129 3.51 -3.01 1.95
CA VAL A 129 4.89 -2.54 1.80
C VAL A 129 4.94 -1.20 1.06
N SER A 130 4.24 -1.09 -0.07
CA SER A 130 4.17 0.14 -0.86
C SER A 130 3.65 1.32 -0.04
N ARG A 131 2.61 1.12 0.78
CA ARG A 131 2.07 2.17 1.64
C ARG A 131 3.03 2.59 2.75
N ILE A 132 3.82 1.66 3.29
CA ILE A 132 4.83 2.01 4.29
C ILE A 132 5.95 2.83 3.66
N ILE A 133 6.40 2.46 2.45
CA ILE A 133 7.36 3.27 1.69
C ILE A 133 6.82 4.68 1.49
N GLY A 134 5.56 4.81 1.05
CA GLY A 134 4.91 6.12 0.91
C GLY A 134 4.94 6.93 2.22
N VAL A 135 4.74 6.30 3.37
CA VAL A 135 4.84 6.97 4.68
C VAL A 135 6.28 7.34 5.07
N MET A 136 7.27 6.51 4.73
CA MET A 136 8.69 6.82 4.95
C MET A 136 9.13 8.05 4.16
N GLU A 137 8.58 8.23 2.96
CA GLU A 137 8.87 9.30 2.02
C GLU A 137 8.04 10.57 2.24
N MET A 138 6.98 10.49 3.05
CA MET A 138 6.09 11.62 3.31
C MET A 138 6.79 12.77 4.07
N PRO A 139 6.61 14.02 3.61
CA PRO A 139 7.07 15.20 4.35
C PRO A 139 6.52 15.26 5.78
N SER A 140 7.34 15.76 6.71
CA SER A 140 6.98 15.84 8.13
C SER A 140 5.80 16.79 8.43
N ASP A 141 5.51 17.71 7.52
CA ASP A 141 4.44 18.71 7.61
C ASP A 141 3.11 18.25 6.99
N MET A 142 2.98 16.97 6.64
CA MET A 142 1.74 16.36 6.15
C MET A 142 1.21 15.25 7.09
N PRO A 143 0.97 15.54 8.39
CA PRO A 143 0.54 14.52 9.35
C PRO A 143 -0.83 13.89 9.00
N HIS A 144 -1.74 14.65 8.38
CA HIS A 144 -3.04 14.13 7.93
C HIS A 144 -2.93 13.00 6.90
N LEU A 145 -1.99 13.13 5.96
CA LEU A 145 -1.74 12.12 4.93
C LEU A 145 -1.16 10.84 5.55
N VAL A 146 -0.20 10.97 6.47
CA VAL A 146 0.35 9.84 7.23
C VAL A 146 -0.74 9.10 8.00
N VAL A 147 -1.65 9.84 8.65
CA VAL A 147 -2.77 9.24 9.39
C VAL A 147 -3.73 8.49 8.45
N ALA A 148 -4.07 9.05 7.29
CA ALA A 148 -4.89 8.37 6.30
C ALA A 148 -4.23 7.07 5.80
N SER A 149 -2.92 7.12 5.51
CA SER A 149 -2.12 5.94 5.14
C SER A 149 -2.11 4.89 6.25
N CYS A 150 -1.92 5.27 7.51
CA CYS A 150 -1.96 4.35 8.65
C CYS A 150 -3.32 3.64 8.80
N LYS A 151 -4.44 4.33 8.54
CA LYS A 151 -5.77 3.70 8.54
C LYS A 151 -5.87 2.62 7.45
N ARG A 152 -5.37 2.89 6.25
CA ARG A 152 -5.35 1.91 5.15
C ARG A 152 -4.43 0.74 5.42
N MET A 153 -3.25 0.97 6.00
CA MET A 153 -2.34 -0.09 6.43
C MET A 153 -3.02 -1.01 7.46
N ASN A 154 -3.75 -0.45 8.43
CA ASN A 154 -4.53 -1.22 9.39
C ASN A 154 -5.64 -2.07 8.73
N ALA A 155 -6.35 -1.51 7.73
CA ALA A 155 -7.34 -2.26 6.97
C ALA A 155 -6.70 -3.46 6.24
N THR A 156 -5.58 -3.25 5.55
CA THR A 156 -4.86 -4.32 4.85
C THR A 156 -4.30 -5.38 5.80
N ILE A 157 -3.83 -5.01 6.99
CA ILE A 157 -3.47 -5.99 8.02
C ILE A 157 -4.66 -6.88 8.38
N ASN A 158 -5.84 -6.30 8.57
CA ASN A 158 -7.05 -7.09 8.86
C ASN A 158 -7.41 -8.02 7.70
N ASP A 159 -7.26 -7.56 6.45
CA ASP A 159 -7.49 -8.40 5.27
C ASP A 159 -6.53 -9.60 5.21
N ILE A 160 -5.25 -9.39 5.51
CA ILE A 160 -4.24 -10.47 5.55
C ILE A 160 -4.56 -11.45 6.69
N ILE A 161 -4.95 -10.96 7.87
CA ILE A 161 -5.37 -11.83 8.98
C ILE A 161 -6.62 -12.63 8.61
N GLY A 162 -7.60 -12.00 7.96
CA GLY A 162 -8.80 -12.67 7.45
C GLY A 162 -8.45 -13.79 6.47
N LEU A 163 -7.52 -13.52 5.56
CA LEU A 163 -7.00 -14.51 4.61
C LEU A 163 -6.27 -15.66 5.31
N ALA A 164 -5.45 -15.39 6.33
CA ALA A 164 -4.77 -16.42 7.11
C ALA A 164 -5.76 -17.34 7.86
N ASN A 165 -6.86 -16.78 8.36
CA ASN A 165 -7.96 -17.55 8.96
C ASN A 165 -8.67 -18.41 7.91
N GLU A 166 -8.86 -17.89 6.71
CA GLU A 166 -9.44 -18.65 5.61
C GLU A 166 -8.56 -19.82 5.16
N VAL A 167 -7.25 -19.61 5.05
CA VAL A 167 -6.27 -20.70 4.80
C VAL A 167 -6.32 -21.74 5.92
N THR A 168 -6.39 -21.31 7.19
CA THR A 168 -6.52 -22.23 8.34
C THR A 168 -7.77 -23.10 8.26
N ARG A 169 -8.88 -22.54 7.77
CA ARG A 169 -10.14 -23.27 7.61
C ARG A 169 -10.06 -24.33 6.51
N LEU A 170 -9.40 -24.01 5.40
CA LEU A 170 -9.30 -24.89 4.23
C LEU A 170 -8.18 -25.93 4.35
N GLN A 171 -7.05 -25.53 4.94
CA GLN A 171 -5.88 -26.39 5.13
C GLN A 171 -5.39 -26.32 6.60
N PRO A 172 -6.05 -27.04 7.53
CA PRO A 172 -5.78 -26.96 8.97
C PRO A 172 -4.34 -27.28 9.39
N ASP A 173 -3.61 -28.07 8.59
CA ASP A 173 -2.19 -28.37 8.84
C ASP A 173 -1.31 -27.11 8.86
N LEU A 174 -1.76 -26.02 8.23
CA LEU A 174 -1.08 -24.73 8.23
C LEU A 174 -1.49 -23.81 9.38
N ALA A 175 -2.43 -24.21 10.24
CA ALA A 175 -3.00 -23.38 11.31
C ALA A 175 -1.92 -22.73 12.19
N ALA A 176 -0.90 -23.50 12.58
CA ALA A 176 0.18 -22.99 13.43
C ALA A 176 0.96 -21.86 12.73
N LYS A 177 1.29 -22.03 11.44
CA LYS A 177 1.99 -21.02 10.64
C LYS A 177 1.12 -19.78 10.41
N MET A 178 -0.16 -19.98 10.10
CA MET A 178 -1.11 -18.88 9.88
C MET A 178 -1.36 -18.08 11.15
N ASN A 179 -1.48 -18.76 12.30
CA ASN A 179 -1.60 -18.09 13.60
C ASN A 179 -0.33 -17.30 13.95
N GLU A 180 0.86 -17.85 13.69
CA GLU A 180 2.12 -17.12 13.87
C GLU A 180 2.17 -15.84 13.01
N GLN A 181 1.74 -15.92 11.75
CA GLN A 181 1.63 -14.76 10.87
C GLN A 181 0.66 -13.71 11.42
N SER A 182 -0.54 -14.12 11.85
CA SER A 182 -1.53 -13.23 12.45
C SER A 182 -1.00 -12.54 13.71
N CYS A 183 -0.33 -13.27 14.61
CA CYS A 183 0.30 -12.69 15.80
C CYS A 183 1.37 -11.64 15.45
N LYS A 184 2.24 -11.94 14.48
CA LYS A 184 3.26 -11.01 13.99
C LYS A 184 2.64 -9.74 13.40
N LEU A 185 1.57 -9.88 12.63
CA LEU A 185 0.83 -8.75 12.04
C LEU A 185 0.14 -7.89 13.10
N LEU A 186 -0.40 -8.48 14.18
CA LEU A 186 -0.95 -7.72 15.30
C LEU A 186 0.12 -6.86 15.99
N LEU A 187 1.35 -7.37 16.15
CA LEU A 187 2.46 -6.57 16.68
C LEU A 187 2.86 -5.42 15.74
N ALA A 188 2.84 -5.63 14.42
CA ALA A 188 3.06 -4.55 13.46
C ALA A 188 1.92 -3.52 13.49
N ARG A 189 0.67 -3.96 13.67
CA ARG A 189 -0.50 -3.10 13.84
C ARG A 189 -0.33 -2.14 15.00
N GLU A 190 0.15 -2.62 16.15
CA GLU A 190 0.43 -1.76 17.31
C GLU A 190 1.42 -0.65 16.98
N LYS A 191 2.44 -0.93 16.16
CA LYS A 191 3.41 0.08 15.73
C LYS A 191 2.81 1.09 14.76
N ILE A 192 1.96 0.65 13.83
CA ILE A 192 1.22 1.53 12.93
C ILE A 192 0.27 2.44 13.72
N LEU A 193 -0.41 1.91 14.75
CA LEU A 193 -1.27 2.69 15.61
C LEU A 193 -0.49 3.75 16.41
N ARG A 194 0.70 3.42 16.90
CA ARG A 194 1.59 4.41 17.55
C ARG A 194 2.02 5.50 16.59
N LEU A 195 2.47 5.14 15.38
CA LEU A 195 2.84 6.10 14.34
C LEU A 195 1.67 7.01 13.96
N MET A 196 0.46 6.46 13.88
CA MET A 196 -0.77 7.22 13.64
C MET A 196 -1.04 8.21 14.79
N GLU A 197 -0.92 7.77 16.03
CA GLU A 197 -1.14 8.60 17.22
C GLU A 197 -0.11 9.74 17.34
N GLU A 198 1.17 9.44 17.07
CA GLU A 198 2.24 10.44 17.03
C GLU A 198 1.97 11.52 15.99
N ASN A 199 1.47 11.16 14.81
CA ASN A 199 1.11 12.14 13.78
C ASN A 199 -0.20 12.88 14.10
N ARG A 200 -1.16 12.24 14.79
CA ARG A 200 -2.37 12.94 15.27
C ARG A 200 -2.05 14.06 16.25
N LYS A 201 -1.05 13.88 17.10
CA LYS A 201 -0.60 14.92 18.04
C LYS A 201 0.02 16.14 17.35
N LYS A 202 0.48 16.02 16.10
CA LYS A 202 1.02 17.13 15.30
C LYS A 202 -0.06 18.00 14.64
N ILE A 203 -1.31 17.55 14.67
CA ILE A 203 -2.46 18.22 14.05
C ILE A 203 -3.11 19.23 15.01
N VAL A 204 -2.77 19.15 16.32
CA VAL A 204 -3.33 19.97 17.40
C VAL A 204 -2.62 21.31 17.51
#